data_AF-A0A1X9MFI7-F1
#
_entry.id   AF-A0A1X9MFI7-F1
#
_cell.length_a   1.000
_cell.length_b   1.000
_cell.length_c   1.000
_cell.angle_alpha   90.00
_cell.angle_beta   90.00
_cell.angle_gamma   90.00
#
_symmetry.space_group_name_H-M   'P 1'
#
loop_
_entity.id
_entity.type
_entity.pdbx_description
1 polymer ?
#
loop_
_entity_poly.entity_id
_entity_poly.type
_entity_poly.pdbx_seq_one_letter_code
_entity_poly.pdbx_strand_id
1 'polypeptide(L)'
;MQQNRNWLPHYIDAVPLEARRKKTSMYVIALEAWRRGITVKFYNHSNEGKLQIRYSLSYQGREHHFQGSKGDLVSEEAYNICDNKGLTNDYLTKAGVPTPKGRRFGAEATDEEVIEYSRTLVYPLVIKPTNGCAGKGVIANIETEQEFIEALTYVRQQLNFPEVIVERFVTGDEIRIYVLGDKVLGAANRRPANIVGDGIHTVQQLIRLKNKERKSIPHLYFRPIKLDREVRQSIESAGYTLESIPKAGKRIYLRKISNVSAGGDPIDVTDQLTDEVKKIAVDAVKAVPGLAQCGVDMIIDPSFKTGVILELNTKAGLGSHIYPIEGNAKDIPKAIIDYYFPETIEIKTENSNVFFDFKSIIDSLQSRSVVEIEIAPPSPVTVKAKRFVIDGPFHVGFQNWLLKQAIANNLHGFVQKFNKQDVEVVVAGKTVEDVEAFKQHLIQSTAFGRIEISVEEEYSKPVKKGFELVNKFNIMTLEHLEDELTMMKKEYAQLEKEKNRFERRMREIRKSRTWKLTMPIRKVAMVLRSILKPKTAKM
;
A
#
# COMPACT_ATOMS: atom_id res chain seq x y z
N MET A 1 6.07 -15.68 12.16
CA MET A 1 4.64 -15.74 12.51
C MET A 1 3.90 -14.82 11.56
N GLN A 2 3.03 -15.34 10.69
CA GLN A 2 2.08 -14.47 9.99
C GLN A 2 1.25 -13.81 11.09
N GLN A 3 1.35 -12.50 11.25
CA GLN A 3 0.33 -11.78 11.99
C GLN A 3 -1.01 -12.10 11.32
N ASN A 4 -1.98 -12.55 12.11
CA ASN A 4 -3.33 -12.84 11.62
C ASN A 4 -3.94 -11.48 11.26
N ARG A 5 -3.75 -11.04 10.01
CA ARG A 5 -4.21 -9.74 9.54
C ARG A 5 -5.68 -9.89 9.12
N ASN A 6 -6.54 -9.08 9.70
CA ASN A 6 -7.98 -9.06 9.39
C ASN A 6 -8.23 -8.32 8.07
N TRP A 7 -7.77 -8.90 6.97
CA TRP A 7 -7.97 -8.38 5.63
C TRP A 7 -9.23 -8.98 4.98
N LEU A 8 -9.76 -8.28 3.99
CA LEU A 8 -10.91 -8.74 3.21
C LEU A 8 -10.52 -9.98 2.39
N PRO A 9 -11.16 -11.15 2.61
CA PRO A 9 -10.75 -12.41 1.98
C PRO A 9 -10.70 -12.36 0.44
N HIS A 10 -11.68 -11.71 -0.18
CA HIS A 10 -11.82 -11.61 -1.63
C HIS A 10 -10.76 -10.69 -2.30
N TYR A 11 -9.93 -10.00 -1.52
CA TYR A 11 -8.79 -9.22 -1.99
C TYR A 11 -7.42 -9.85 -1.67
N ILE A 12 -7.37 -10.87 -0.83
CA ILE A 12 -6.13 -11.62 -0.54
C ILE A 12 -5.69 -12.31 -1.83
N ASP A 13 -4.46 -12.05 -2.27
CA ASP A 13 -3.87 -12.57 -3.52
C ASP A 13 -4.60 -12.17 -4.83
N ALA A 14 -5.70 -11.41 -4.77
CA ALA A 14 -6.40 -10.90 -5.97
C ALA A 14 -5.81 -9.60 -6.53
N VAL A 15 -4.97 -8.88 -5.77
CA VAL A 15 -4.39 -7.61 -6.25
C VAL A 15 -3.02 -7.84 -6.92
N PRO A 16 -2.94 -7.70 -8.26
CA PRO A 16 -1.73 -7.97 -9.02
C PRO A 16 -0.66 -6.90 -8.76
N LEU A 17 0.60 -7.23 -9.06
CA LEU A 17 1.75 -6.38 -8.76
C LEU A 17 1.63 -5.00 -9.41
N GLU A 18 1.11 -4.95 -10.63
CA GLU A 18 0.87 -3.75 -11.43
C GLU A 18 -0.09 -2.77 -10.75
N ALA A 19 -1.02 -3.29 -9.94
CA ALA A 19 -1.92 -2.48 -9.14
C ALA A 19 -1.27 -1.93 -7.87
N ARG A 20 -0.25 -2.61 -7.30
CA ARG A 20 0.32 -2.31 -5.96
C ARG A 20 1.09 -0.99 -5.86
N ARG A 21 1.46 -0.36 -6.99
CA ARG A 21 2.26 0.87 -7.00
C ARG A 21 1.41 2.11 -6.70
N LYS A 22 0.66 2.60 -7.70
CA LYS A 22 -0.22 3.79 -7.60
C LYS A 22 -1.65 3.54 -8.12
N LYS A 23 -1.97 2.30 -8.47
CA LYS A 23 -3.23 1.93 -9.13
C LYS A 23 -4.12 1.05 -8.26
N THR A 24 -3.80 0.89 -6.98
CA THR A 24 -4.51 -0.05 -6.09
C THR A 24 -5.98 0.33 -5.97
N SER A 25 -6.29 1.61 -5.69
CA SER A 25 -7.68 2.09 -5.59
C SER A 25 -8.46 1.86 -6.88
N MET A 26 -7.87 2.20 -8.03
CA MET A 26 -8.47 1.99 -9.35
C MET A 26 -8.80 0.51 -9.55
N TYR A 27 -7.83 -0.38 -9.28
CA TYR A 27 -7.99 -1.80 -9.50
C TYR A 27 -9.07 -2.41 -8.60
N VAL A 28 -9.08 -2.10 -7.30
CA VAL A 28 -10.05 -2.71 -6.37
C VAL A 28 -11.48 -2.25 -6.61
N ILE A 29 -11.70 -0.98 -6.99
CA ILE A 29 -13.01 -0.45 -7.37
C ILE A 29 -13.48 -1.11 -8.67
N ALA A 30 -12.61 -1.15 -9.69
CA ALA A 30 -12.90 -1.80 -10.96
C ALA A 30 -13.16 -3.31 -10.80
N LEU A 31 -12.41 -3.98 -9.92
CA LEU A 31 -12.58 -5.41 -9.62
C LEU A 31 -13.93 -5.69 -8.95
N GLU A 32 -14.32 -4.86 -7.98
CA GLU A 32 -15.62 -4.98 -7.34
C GLU A 32 -16.77 -4.75 -8.33
N ALA A 33 -16.69 -3.67 -9.13
CA ALA A 33 -17.68 -3.38 -10.17
C ALA A 33 -17.79 -4.55 -11.16
N TRP A 34 -16.65 -5.01 -11.68
CA TRP A 34 -16.58 -6.11 -12.62
C TRP A 34 -17.23 -7.36 -12.05
N ARG A 35 -16.95 -7.74 -10.79
CA ARG A 35 -17.54 -8.90 -10.11
C ARG A 35 -19.06 -8.81 -9.98
N ARG A 36 -19.65 -7.61 -9.97
CA ARG A 36 -21.11 -7.41 -10.01
C ARG A 36 -21.72 -7.47 -11.42
N GLY A 37 -20.90 -7.73 -12.44
CA GLY A 37 -21.33 -7.72 -13.83
C GLY A 37 -21.44 -6.32 -14.43
N ILE A 38 -20.90 -5.29 -13.76
CA ILE A 38 -20.78 -3.94 -14.33
C ILE A 38 -19.70 -3.97 -15.42
N THR A 39 -20.01 -3.39 -16.58
CA THR A 39 -19.05 -3.27 -17.67
C THR A 39 -17.93 -2.32 -17.24
N VAL A 40 -16.68 -2.77 -17.38
CA VAL A 40 -15.51 -1.99 -17.01
C VAL A 40 -14.69 -1.70 -18.26
N LYS A 41 -14.44 -0.42 -18.52
CA LYS A 41 -13.60 0.04 -19.64
C LYS A 41 -12.42 0.85 -19.11
N PHE A 42 -11.20 0.50 -19.50
CA PHE A 42 -9.99 1.27 -19.21
C PHE A 42 -9.56 2.05 -20.45
N TYR A 43 -9.08 3.28 -20.27
CA TYR A 43 -8.68 4.12 -21.40
C TYR A 43 -7.56 5.10 -21.05
N ASN A 44 -6.83 5.50 -22.09
CA ASN A 44 -5.80 6.51 -22.02
C ASN A 44 -6.40 7.92 -22.00
N HIS A 45 -5.84 8.76 -21.16
CA HIS A 45 -6.17 10.17 -21.08
C HIS A 45 -4.87 10.97 -20.97
N SER A 46 -4.69 11.93 -21.88
CA SER A 46 -3.54 12.83 -21.86
C SER A 46 -3.89 14.08 -21.08
N ASN A 47 -3.10 14.39 -20.05
CA ASN A 47 -3.17 15.68 -19.38
C ASN A 47 -1.75 16.26 -19.27
N GLU A 48 -1.53 17.48 -19.79
CA GLU A 48 -0.23 18.15 -19.82
C GLU A 48 0.91 17.28 -20.40
N GLY A 49 0.62 16.50 -21.44
CA GLY A 49 1.58 15.59 -22.06
C GLY A 49 1.92 14.33 -21.24
N LYS A 50 1.36 14.18 -20.03
CA LYS A 50 1.48 12.96 -19.22
C LYS A 50 0.34 12.01 -19.51
N LEU A 51 0.68 10.79 -19.91
CA LEU A 51 -0.28 9.71 -20.10
C LEU A 51 -0.81 9.25 -18.74
N GLN A 52 -2.13 9.32 -18.56
CA GLN A 52 -2.84 8.80 -17.41
C GLN A 52 -3.84 7.75 -17.87
N ILE A 53 -3.99 6.69 -17.08
CA ILE A 53 -5.04 5.70 -17.30
C ILE A 53 -6.23 6.07 -16.43
N ARG A 54 -7.42 6.06 -17.03
CA ARG A 54 -8.73 6.23 -16.39
C ARG A 54 -9.59 5.01 -16.69
N TYR A 55 -10.75 4.93 -16.06
CA TYR A 55 -11.72 3.88 -16.34
C TYR A 55 -13.15 4.40 -16.23
N SER A 56 -14.06 3.76 -16.95
CA SER A 56 -15.49 3.94 -16.79
C SER A 56 -16.15 2.64 -16.37
N LEU A 57 -17.26 2.80 -15.66
CA LEU A 57 -18.11 1.73 -15.17
C LEU A 57 -19.49 1.96 -15.79
N SER A 58 -20.06 0.96 -16.45
CA SER A 58 -21.37 1.09 -17.11
C SER A 58 -22.31 -0.06 -16.75
N TYR A 59 -23.54 0.27 -16.37
CA TYR A 59 -24.58 -0.69 -16.03
C TYR A 59 -25.95 -0.12 -16.41
N GLN A 60 -26.76 -0.90 -17.14
CA GLN A 60 -28.14 -0.53 -17.53
C GLN A 60 -28.29 0.89 -18.12
N GLY A 61 -27.33 1.33 -18.95
CA GLY A 61 -27.36 2.64 -19.61
C GLY A 61 -26.87 3.82 -18.77
N ARG A 62 -26.48 3.60 -17.50
CA ARG A 62 -25.74 4.58 -16.69
C ARG A 62 -24.26 4.32 -16.83
N GLU A 63 -23.47 5.37 -17.00
CA GLU A 63 -22.02 5.31 -17.07
C GLU A 63 -21.40 6.33 -16.12
N HIS A 64 -20.38 5.89 -15.37
CA HIS A 64 -19.61 6.73 -14.47
C HIS A 64 -18.12 6.66 -14.77
N HIS A 65 -17.44 7.80 -14.79
CA HIS A 65 -16.01 7.92 -15.07
C HIS A 65 -15.18 8.11 -13.80
N PHE A 66 -14.04 7.43 -13.73
CA PHE A 66 -13.17 7.43 -12.57
C PHE A 66 -11.70 7.75 -12.92
N GLN A 67 -11.06 8.48 -12.02
CA GLN A 67 -9.63 8.75 -12.01
C GLN A 67 -9.03 8.29 -10.67
N GLY A 68 -8.48 7.08 -10.63
CA GLY A 68 -8.03 6.48 -9.37
C GLY A 68 -9.23 6.08 -8.52
N SER A 69 -9.39 6.68 -7.34
CA SER A 69 -10.60 6.55 -6.52
C SER A 69 -11.67 7.60 -6.82
N LYS A 70 -11.32 8.73 -7.46
CA LYS A 70 -12.26 9.84 -7.70
C LYS A 70 -13.24 9.51 -8.82
N GLY A 71 -14.52 9.35 -8.52
CA GLY A 71 -15.58 9.27 -9.55
C GLY A 71 -16.04 10.64 -10.04
N ASP A 72 -16.96 10.66 -10.98
CA ASP A 72 -17.50 11.87 -11.63
C ASP A 72 -18.57 12.61 -10.81
N LEU A 73 -19.18 11.96 -9.82
CA LEU A 73 -19.99 12.65 -8.81
C LEU A 73 -19.19 13.62 -7.92
N VAL A 74 -17.86 13.60 -8.00
CA VAL A 74 -17.00 14.69 -7.49
C VAL A 74 -16.78 15.70 -8.61
N SER A 75 -17.41 16.86 -8.49
CA SER A 75 -17.36 17.92 -9.51
C SER A 75 -15.93 18.47 -9.70
N GLU A 76 -15.68 19.07 -10.87
CA GLU A 76 -14.40 19.76 -11.11
C GLU A 76 -14.21 20.95 -10.17
N GLU A 77 -15.29 21.64 -9.82
CA GLU A 77 -15.28 22.71 -8.81
C GLU A 77 -14.84 22.19 -7.44
N ALA A 78 -15.42 21.08 -6.96
CA ALA A 78 -15.02 20.45 -5.71
C ALA A 78 -13.53 20.05 -5.71
N TYR A 79 -13.05 19.52 -6.85
CA TYR A 79 -11.65 19.21 -7.05
C TYR A 79 -10.76 20.46 -6.92
N ASN A 80 -11.10 21.55 -7.61
CA ASN A 80 -10.33 22.79 -7.58
C ASN A 80 -10.32 23.45 -6.18
N ILE A 81 -11.45 23.38 -5.46
CA ILE A 81 -11.53 23.85 -4.07
C ILE A 81 -10.58 23.05 -3.18
N CYS A 82 -10.62 21.72 -3.27
CA CYS A 82 -9.80 20.82 -2.44
C CYS A 82 -8.30 20.87 -2.79
N ASP A 83 -7.94 21.15 -4.04
CA ASP A 83 -6.55 21.28 -4.48
C ASP A 83 -5.88 22.56 -3.93
N ASN A 84 -6.68 23.58 -3.60
CA ASN A 84 -6.22 24.80 -2.96
C ASN A 84 -6.54 24.80 -1.45
N LYS A 85 -5.51 24.63 -0.61
CA LYS A 85 -5.66 24.57 0.86
C LYS A 85 -6.28 25.84 1.45
N GLY A 86 -6.01 27.00 0.86
CA GLY A 86 -6.58 28.27 1.29
C GLY A 86 -8.09 28.30 1.07
N LEU A 87 -8.53 28.02 -0.16
CA LEU A 87 -9.95 27.95 -0.49
C LEU A 87 -10.66 26.88 0.32
N THR A 88 -10.05 25.69 0.47
CA THR A 88 -10.59 24.63 1.34
C THR A 88 -10.85 25.17 2.75
N ASN A 89 -9.88 25.85 3.35
CA ASN A 89 -10.03 26.41 4.70
C ASN A 89 -11.14 27.47 4.78
N ASP A 90 -11.31 28.30 3.74
CA ASP A 90 -12.38 29.29 3.69
C ASP A 90 -13.77 28.64 3.69
N TYR A 91 -13.98 27.58 2.91
CA TYR A 91 -15.23 26.82 2.89
C TYR A 91 -15.51 26.14 4.24
N LEU A 92 -14.49 25.49 4.82
CA LEU A 92 -14.60 24.84 6.12
C LEU A 92 -14.95 25.83 7.23
N THR A 93 -14.26 26.96 7.28
CA THR A 93 -14.47 28.00 8.30
C THR A 93 -15.86 28.63 8.17
N LYS A 94 -16.32 28.93 6.94
CA LYS A 94 -17.68 29.44 6.69
C LYS A 94 -18.76 28.45 7.13
N ALA A 95 -18.51 27.15 7.01
CA ALA A 95 -19.41 26.10 7.46
C ALA A 95 -19.31 25.80 8.97
N GLY A 96 -18.46 26.50 9.73
CA GLY A 96 -18.25 26.25 11.16
C GLY A 96 -17.49 24.96 11.46
N VAL A 97 -16.81 24.38 10.47
CA VAL A 97 -16.00 23.18 10.64
C VAL A 97 -14.66 23.56 11.28
N PRO A 98 -14.23 22.88 12.37
CA PRO A 98 -12.98 23.20 13.04
C PRO A 98 -11.75 23.04 12.13
N THR A 99 -10.97 24.11 12.00
CA THR A 99 -9.67 24.13 11.31
C THR A 99 -8.60 24.77 12.21
N PRO A 100 -7.31 24.54 11.96
CA PRO A 100 -6.25 25.26 12.67
C PRO A 100 -6.43 26.77 12.54
N LYS A 101 -6.40 27.49 13.67
CA LYS A 101 -6.48 28.95 13.67
C LYS A 101 -5.28 29.53 12.92
N GLY A 102 -5.53 30.33 11.90
CA GLY A 102 -4.50 30.86 11.04
C GLY A 102 -5.02 31.80 9.95
N ARG A 103 -4.10 32.24 9.09
CA ARG A 103 -4.39 33.13 7.97
C ARG A 103 -3.52 32.77 6.75
N ARG A 104 -4.10 32.95 5.56
CA ARG A 104 -3.39 32.90 4.27
C ARG A 104 -2.82 34.27 3.92
N PHE A 105 -1.61 34.26 3.39
CA PHE A 105 -0.92 35.41 2.84
C PHE A 105 -0.65 35.15 1.35
N GLY A 106 -1.08 36.08 0.50
CA GLY A 106 -0.81 36.05 -0.93
C GLY A 106 0.63 36.45 -1.24
N ALA A 107 1.01 36.36 -2.52
CA ALA A 107 2.36 36.66 -2.98
C ALA A 107 2.75 38.13 -2.74
N GLU A 108 1.76 39.01 -2.72
CA GLU A 108 1.85 40.45 -2.49
C GLU A 108 2.11 40.82 -1.02
N ALA A 109 1.82 39.94 -0.07
CA ALA A 109 2.04 40.20 1.35
C ALA A 109 3.54 40.23 1.65
N THR A 110 4.00 41.23 2.41
CA THR A 110 5.41 41.33 2.79
C THR A 110 5.78 40.30 3.85
N ASP A 111 7.07 39.96 3.97
CA ASP A 111 7.52 39.05 5.02
C ASP A 111 7.30 39.67 6.40
N GLU A 112 7.42 40.99 6.54
CA GLU A 112 7.13 41.73 7.77
C GLU A 112 5.66 41.61 8.20
N GLU A 113 4.71 41.69 7.26
CA GLU A 113 3.28 41.50 7.55
C GLU A 113 2.99 40.09 8.07
N VAL A 114 3.65 39.09 7.48
CA VAL A 114 3.50 37.68 7.88
C VAL A 114 4.10 37.44 9.27
N ILE A 115 5.27 38.03 9.54
CA ILE A 115 5.92 37.99 10.86
C ILE A 115 5.07 38.68 11.93
N GLU A 116 4.53 39.86 11.63
CA GLU A 116 3.68 40.58 12.59
C GLU A 116 2.42 39.79 12.93
N TYR A 117 1.80 39.14 11.94
CA TYR A 117 0.69 38.23 12.22
C TYR A 117 1.10 37.05 13.09
N SER A 118 2.29 36.48 12.89
CA SER A 118 2.77 35.36 13.72
C SER A 118 2.85 35.73 15.21
N ARG A 119 3.18 37.00 15.53
CA ARG A 119 3.19 37.54 16.91
C ARG A 119 1.80 37.61 17.55
N THR A 120 0.74 37.66 16.74
CA THR A 120 -0.65 37.64 17.24
C THR A 120 -1.12 36.24 17.64
N LEU A 121 -0.37 35.19 17.27
CA LEU A 121 -0.70 33.80 17.56
C LEU A 121 0.13 33.25 18.73
N VAL A 122 -0.42 32.23 19.38
CA VAL A 122 0.31 31.48 20.41
C VAL A 122 1.11 30.36 19.75
N TYR A 123 2.44 30.42 19.91
CA TYR A 123 3.37 29.36 19.53
C TYR A 123 3.08 28.04 20.28
N PRO A 124 3.39 26.87 19.70
CA PRO A 124 4.09 26.70 18.42
C PRO A 124 3.21 26.94 17.17
N LEU A 125 3.86 27.29 16.06
CA LEU A 125 3.24 27.59 14.77
C LEU A 125 3.61 26.59 13.67
N VAL A 126 2.85 26.67 12.58
CA VAL A 126 3.07 25.96 11.32
C VAL A 126 3.06 26.99 10.19
N ILE A 127 4.03 26.88 9.28
CA ILE A 127 3.98 27.55 7.98
C ILE A 127 3.93 26.50 6.87
N LYS A 128 3.03 26.69 5.90
CA LYS A 128 2.86 25.80 4.76
C LYS A 128 2.47 26.57 3.48
N PRO A 129 2.94 26.15 2.29
CA PRO A 129 2.49 26.73 1.03
C PRO A 129 1.03 26.34 0.72
N THR A 130 0.32 27.21 -0.01
CA THR A 130 -1.08 26.99 -0.42
C THR A 130 -1.24 25.81 -1.38
N ASN A 131 -0.24 25.55 -2.24
CA ASN A 131 -0.25 24.57 -3.33
C ASN A 131 0.85 23.47 -3.20
N GLY A 132 1.38 23.23 -2.00
CA GLY A 132 2.41 22.20 -1.79
C GLY A 132 1.85 20.78 -1.63
N CYS A 133 2.44 19.80 -2.31
CA CYS A 133 2.12 18.38 -2.18
C CYS A 133 3.10 17.63 -1.26
N ALA A 134 2.63 16.55 -0.62
CA ALA A 134 3.45 15.59 0.14
C ALA A 134 4.33 16.20 1.25
N GLY A 135 3.90 17.30 1.85
CA GLY A 135 4.62 17.99 2.93
C GLY A 135 5.78 18.87 2.46
N LYS A 136 6.00 19.06 1.16
CA LYS A 136 7.04 19.96 0.66
C LYS A 136 6.72 21.40 1.08
N GLY A 137 7.66 22.04 1.78
CA GLY A 137 7.51 23.40 2.29
C GLY A 137 6.67 23.52 3.57
N VAL A 138 6.25 22.40 4.17
CA VAL A 138 5.57 22.43 5.47
C VAL A 138 6.63 22.40 6.57
N ILE A 139 6.69 23.47 7.36
CA ILE A 139 7.50 23.53 8.58
C ILE A 139 6.54 23.66 9.75
N ALA A 140 6.60 22.69 10.66
CA ALA A 140 5.68 22.56 11.79
C ALA A 140 6.46 22.52 13.11
N ASN A 141 5.75 22.80 14.21
CA ASN A 141 6.33 22.92 15.55
C ASN A 141 7.46 23.97 15.60
N ILE A 142 7.20 25.14 15.00
CA ILE A 142 8.04 26.33 15.14
C ILE A 142 7.77 26.90 16.52
N GLU A 143 8.76 26.93 17.41
CA GLU A 143 8.58 27.28 18.82
C GLU A 143 8.90 28.75 19.11
N THR A 144 9.68 29.40 18.24
CA THR A 144 10.13 30.79 18.45
C THR A 144 9.94 31.66 17.21
N GLU A 145 9.91 32.99 17.40
CA GLU A 145 9.87 33.95 16.29
C GLU A 145 11.09 33.84 15.38
N GLN A 146 12.28 33.61 15.95
CA GLN A 146 13.50 33.44 15.16
C GLN A 146 13.41 32.23 14.22
N GLU A 147 12.94 31.09 14.73
CA GLU A 147 12.67 29.90 13.91
C GLU A 147 11.60 30.18 12.84
N PHE A 148 10.61 31.01 13.16
CA PHE A 148 9.55 31.40 12.22
C PHE A 148 10.11 32.21 11.04
N ILE A 149 10.97 33.18 11.32
CA ILE A 149 11.63 34.01 10.29
C ILE A 149 12.45 33.11 9.35
N GLU A 150 13.26 32.21 9.91
CA GLU A 150 14.06 31.27 9.13
C GLU A 150 13.19 30.35 8.27
N ALA A 151 12.09 29.85 8.84
CA ALA A 151 11.12 29.02 8.13
C ALA A 151 10.43 29.78 6.99
N LEU A 152 10.03 31.04 7.21
CA LEU A 152 9.42 31.90 6.21
C LEU A 152 10.36 32.15 5.03
N THR A 153 11.60 32.56 5.32
CA THR A 153 12.64 32.76 4.29
C THR A 153 12.90 31.47 3.50
N TYR A 154 13.01 30.33 4.19
CA TYR A 154 13.19 29.05 3.51
C TYR A 154 12.04 28.72 2.56
N VAL A 155 10.79 28.85 3.00
CA VAL A 155 9.61 28.51 2.20
C VAL A 155 9.42 29.47 1.04
N ARG A 156 9.46 30.79 1.27
CA ARG A 156 9.20 31.78 0.23
C ARG A 156 10.36 31.94 -0.74
N GLN A 157 11.59 31.99 -0.25
CA GLN A 157 12.76 32.37 -1.06
C GLN A 157 13.56 31.18 -1.56
N GLN A 158 13.77 30.13 -0.74
CA GLN A 158 14.57 28.97 -1.17
C GLN A 158 13.74 27.93 -1.92
N LEU A 159 12.49 27.73 -1.51
CA LEU A 159 11.56 26.81 -2.18
C LEU A 159 10.68 27.49 -3.23
N ASN A 160 10.73 28.82 -3.35
CA ASN A 160 9.93 29.63 -4.28
C ASN A 160 8.41 29.42 -4.14
N PHE A 161 7.91 29.36 -2.91
CA PHE A 161 6.47 29.38 -2.63
C PHE A 161 6.04 30.75 -2.10
N PRO A 162 5.62 31.69 -2.97
CA PRO A 162 5.32 33.06 -2.55
C PRO A 162 4.06 33.15 -1.68
N GLU A 163 3.10 32.24 -1.85
CA GLU A 163 1.88 32.18 -1.06
C GLU A 163 2.01 31.19 0.09
N VAL A 164 1.72 31.65 1.31
CA VAL A 164 1.88 30.85 2.53
C VAL A 164 0.65 30.94 3.42
N ILE A 165 0.48 29.91 4.25
CA ILE A 165 -0.51 29.84 5.31
C ILE A 165 0.25 29.72 6.63
N VAL A 166 -0.10 30.57 7.59
CA VAL A 166 0.43 30.56 8.96
C VAL A 166 -0.68 30.13 9.91
N GLU A 167 -0.46 29.04 10.62
CA GLU A 167 -1.46 28.42 11.50
C GLU A 167 -0.85 28.06 12.85
N ARG A 168 -1.69 27.94 13.88
CA ARG A 168 -1.30 27.33 15.15
C ARG A 168 -0.98 25.85 14.94
N PHE A 169 0.09 25.38 15.58
CA PHE A 169 0.38 23.96 15.66
C PHE A 169 -0.66 23.25 16.53
N VAL A 170 -1.21 22.16 16.02
CA VAL A 170 -2.19 21.34 16.73
C VAL A 170 -1.57 19.99 17.05
N THR A 171 -1.73 19.56 18.30
CA THR A 171 -1.24 18.27 18.80
C THR A 171 -2.37 17.24 18.76
N GLY A 172 -2.02 15.99 18.49
CA GLY A 172 -2.97 14.89 18.40
C GLY A 172 -2.51 13.82 17.41
N ASP A 173 -3.40 12.86 17.16
CA ASP A 173 -3.17 11.80 16.19
C ASP A 173 -3.63 12.25 14.80
N GLU A 174 -2.72 12.15 13.82
CA GLU A 174 -3.04 12.43 12.42
C GLU A 174 -3.75 11.22 11.79
N ILE A 175 -5.04 11.36 11.53
CA ILE A 175 -5.93 10.30 11.05
C ILE A 175 -6.52 10.71 9.70
N ARG A 176 -6.40 9.81 8.72
CA ARG A 176 -7.11 9.93 7.44
C ARG A 176 -8.43 9.19 7.53
N ILE A 177 -9.53 9.91 7.41
CA ILE A 177 -10.90 9.41 7.42
C ILE A 177 -11.42 9.40 5.98
N TYR A 178 -12.00 8.29 5.53
CA TYR A 178 -12.66 8.23 4.23
C TYR A 178 -14.16 8.42 4.41
N VAL A 179 -14.70 9.44 3.74
CA VAL A 179 -16.12 9.81 3.78
C VAL A 179 -16.72 9.65 2.39
N LEU A 180 -17.90 9.05 2.32
CA LEU A 180 -18.72 8.90 1.12
C LEU A 180 -20.15 9.32 1.44
N GLY A 181 -20.65 10.34 0.74
CA GLY A 181 -21.93 10.98 1.05
C GLY A 181 -21.95 11.51 2.47
N ASP A 182 -22.80 10.92 3.31
CA ASP A 182 -23.00 11.26 4.71
C ASP A 182 -22.37 10.27 5.70
N LYS A 183 -21.52 9.34 5.22
CA LYS A 183 -20.99 8.23 6.02
C LYS A 183 -19.47 8.23 6.07
N VAL A 184 -18.94 8.00 7.26
CA VAL A 184 -17.54 7.60 7.48
C VAL A 184 -17.41 6.11 7.21
N LEU A 185 -16.61 5.73 6.21
CA LEU A 185 -16.40 4.33 5.82
C LEU A 185 -15.15 3.70 6.44
N GLY A 186 -14.17 4.52 6.83
CA GLY A 186 -12.96 4.03 7.47
C GLY A 186 -12.05 5.15 7.94
N ALA A 187 -11.19 4.85 8.92
CA ALA A 187 -10.22 5.78 9.46
C ALA A 187 -8.87 5.07 9.67
N ALA A 188 -7.79 5.68 9.20
CA ALA A 188 -6.46 5.13 9.28
C ALA A 188 -5.48 6.12 9.91
N ASN A 189 -4.87 5.73 11.03
CA ASN A 189 -3.69 6.40 11.57
C ASN A 189 -2.46 5.95 10.76
N ARG A 190 -1.65 6.90 10.29
CA ARG A 190 -0.46 6.63 9.46
C ARG A 190 0.82 6.64 10.29
N ARG A 191 0.89 5.83 11.35
CA ARG A 191 2.00 5.83 12.33
C ARG A 191 3.36 5.97 11.62
N PRO A 192 4.23 6.92 12.04
CA PRO A 192 5.49 7.16 11.35
C PRO A 192 6.36 5.90 11.23
N ALA A 193 7.26 5.91 10.24
CA ALA A 193 8.17 4.80 9.98
C ALA A 193 8.87 4.37 11.27
N ASN A 194 8.85 3.08 11.60
CA ASN A 194 9.31 2.61 12.90
C ASN A 194 9.83 1.16 12.85
N ILE A 195 10.58 0.79 13.87
CA ILE A 195 10.95 -0.59 14.19
C ILE A 195 10.67 -0.87 15.67
N VAL A 196 10.49 -2.14 16.02
CA VAL A 196 10.34 -2.60 17.40
C VAL A 196 11.49 -3.54 17.71
N GLY A 197 12.23 -3.24 18.78
CA GLY A 197 13.30 -4.09 19.27
C GLY A 197 12.80 -5.46 19.67
N ASP A 198 13.62 -6.48 19.40
CA ASP A 198 13.39 -7.86 19.85
C ASP A 198 14.51 -8.37 20.77
N GLY A 199 15.48 -7.51 21.10
CA GLY A 199 16.64 -7.85 21.94
C GLY A 199 17.69 -8.73 21.24
N ILE A 200 17.53 -9.06 19.96
CA ILE A 200 18.40 -9.98 19.21
C ILE A 200 19.00 -9.30 17.98
N HIS A 201 18.17 -8.62 17.19
CA HIS A 201 18.56 -8.04 15.92
C HIS A 201 19.01 -6.58 16.06
N THR A 202 19.99 -6.18 15.25
CA THR A 202 20.41 -4.78 15.17
C THR A 202 19.32 -3.91 14.53
N VAL A 203 19.37 -2.60 14.76
CA VAL A 203 18.49 -1.62 14.09
C VAL A 203 18.44 -1.84 12.57
N GLN A 204 19.60 -2.06 11.94
CA GLN A 204 19.68 -2.33 10.51
C GLN A 204 18.97 -3.64 10.10
N GLN A 205 19.12 -4.70 10.89
CA GLN A 205 18.46 -5.99 10.64
C GLN A 205 16.95 -5.87 10.83
N LEU A 206 16.49 -5.15 11.86
CA LEU A 206 15.07 -4.88 12.11
C LEU A 206 14.44 -4.12 10.94
N ILE A 207 15.13 -3.12 10.37
CA ILE A 207 14.66 -2.40 9.17
C ILE A 207 14.52 -3.35 7.97
N ARG A 208 15.48 -4.26 7.76
CA ARG A 208 15.40 -5.26 6.69
C ARG A 208 14.22 -6.23 6.89
N LEU A 209 14.04 -6.74 8.10
CA LEU A 209 12.93 -7.63 8.44
C LEU A 209 11.58 -6.94 8.22
N LYS A 210 11.44 -5.69 8.68
CA LYS A 210 10.25 -4.87 8.44
C LYS A 210 10.01 -4.63 6.94
N ASN A 211 11.04 -4.33 6.17
CA ASN A 211 10.90 -4.17 4.71
C ASN A 211 10.52 -5.47 3.99
N LYS A 212 11.04 -6.63 4.44
CA LYS A 212 10.63 -7.94 3.93
C LYS A 212 9.16 -8.21 4.22
N GLU A 213 8.70 -7.87 5.43
CA GLU A 213 7.28 -7.95 5.79
C GLU A 213 6.44 -7.02 4.90
N ARG A 214 6.87 -5.77 4.67
CA ARG A 214 6.16 -4.80 3.83
C ARG A 214 5.97 -5.28 2.39
N LYS A 215 6.89 -6.08 1.83
CA LYS A 215 6.72 -6.74 0.52
C LYS A 215 5.57 -7.76 0.49
N SER A 216 5.13 -8.30 1.62
CA SER A 216 3.95 -9.16 1.70
C SER A 216 2.63 -8.39 1.68
N ILE A 217 2.67 -7.05 1.81
CA ILE A 217 1.47 -6.21 1.91
C ILE A 217 1.28 -5.46 0.59
N PRO A 218 0.18 -5.69 -0.14
CA PRO A 218 -0.05 -5.07 -1.44
C PRO A 218 0.14 -3.54 -1.42
N HIS A 219 -0.41 -2.86 -0.41
CA HIS A 219 -0.27 -1.41 -0.28
C HIS A 219 1.15 -0.94 0.09
N LEU A 220 2.00 -1.77 0.70
CA LEU A 220 3.33 -1.36 1.19
C LEU A 220 4.48 -1.87 0.31
N TYR A 221 4.19 -2.71 -0.70
CA TYR A 221 5.18 -3.36 -1.55
C TYR A 221 6.25 -2.39 -2.09
N PHE A 222 5.82 -1.26 -2.64
CA PHE A 222 6.71 -0.23 -3.21
C PHE A 222 7.03 0.91 -2.25
N ARG A 223 6.81 0.73 -0.94
CA ARG A 223 7.00 1.76 0.09
C ARG A 223 7.91 1.27 1.23
N PRO A 224 9.15 0.85 0.93
CA PRO A 224 10.08 0.43 1.95
C PRO A 224 10.55 1.61 2.80
N ILE A 225 10.96 1.33 4.02
CA ILE A 225 11.75 2.23 4.86
C ILE A 225 13.14 2.35 4.23
N LYS A 226 13.43 3.52 3.65
CA LYS A 226 14.72 3.82 3.02
C LYS A 226 15.68 4.39 4.06
N LEU A 227 16.90 3.85 4.13
CA LEU A 227 18.00 4.39 4.94
C LEU A 227 18.59 5.65 4.28
N ASP A 228 17.89 6.77 4.40
CA ASP A 228 18.34 8.10 3.96
C ASP A 228 18.93 8.92 5.13
N ARG A 229 19.18 10.22 4.90
CA ARG A 229 19.77 11.10 5.91
C ARG A 229 18.84 11.29 7.12
N GLU A 230 17.56 11.51 6.88
CA GLU A 230 16.55 11.73 7.94
C GLU A 230 16.43 10.50 8.85
N VAL A 231 16.38 9.29 8.26
CA VAL A 231 16.31 8.06 9.05
C VAL A 231 17.55 7.85 9.90
N ARG A 232 18.75 8.13 9.37
CA ARG A 232 20.00 8.04 10.15
C ARG A 232 20.01 9.02 11.31
N GLN A 233 19.65 10.28 11.05
CA GLN A 233 19.56 11.31 12.09
C GLN A 233 18.55 10.93 13.17
N SER A 234 17.37 10.40 12.79
CA SER A 234 16.36 9.96 13.75
C SER A 234 16.85 8.82 14.64
N ILE A 235 17.62 7.88 14.09
CA ILE A 235 18.24 6.78 14.84
C ILE A 235 19.27 7.33 15.85
N GLU A 236 20.13 8.25 15.41
CA GLU A 236 21.15 8.91 16.25
C GLU A 236 20.52 9.74 17.37
N SER A 237 19.52 10.56 17.06
CA SER A 237 18.77 11.35 18.05
C SER A 237 18.03 10.48 19.07
N ALA A 238 17.64 9.26 18.69
CA ALA A 238 17.06 8.28 19.60
C ALA A 238 18.11 7.56 20.48
N GLY A 239 19.41 7.87 20.33
CA GLY A 239 20.50 7.27 21.09
C GLY A 239 20.96 5.90 20.57
N TYR A 240 20.66 5.57 19.30
CA TYR A 240 21.02 4.30 18.69
C TYR A 240 21.98 4.48 17.51
N THR A 241 22.61 3.39 17.12
CA THR A 241 23.35 3.23 15.85
C THR A 241 22.73 2.11 15.03
N LEU A 242 23.12 1.96 13.77
CA LEU A 242 22.68 0.85 12.92
C LEU A 242 23.05 -0.54 13.48
N GLU A 243 24.13 -0.60 14.25
CA GLU A 243 24.65 -1.79 14.93
C GLU A 243 24.07 -2.01 16.33
N SER A 244 23.35 -1.03 16.87
CA SER A 244 22.73 -1.16 18.18
C SER A 244 21.63 -2.22 18.16
N ILE A 245 21.48 -2.97 19.25
CA ILE A 245 20.40 -3.96 19.44
C ILE A 245 19.39 -3.36 20.43
N PRO A 246 18.22 -2.90 19.97
CA PRO A 246 17.21 -2.34 20.84
C PRO A 246 16.60 -3.42 21.74
N LYS A 247 16.28 -3.06 22.99
CA LYS A 247 15.60 -3.96 23.94
C LYS A 247 14.26 -4.43 23.38
N ALA A 248 13.86 -5.65 23.72
CA ALA A 248 12.58 -6.22 23.34
C ALA A 248 11.41 -5.28 23.70
N GLY A 249 10.51 -5.05 22.74
CA GLY A 249 9.34 -4.18 22.89
C GLY A 249 9.61 -2.68 22.73
N LYS A 250 10.87 -2.23 22.69
CA LYS A 250 11.18 -0.81 22.51
C LYS A 250 10.92 -0.39 21.06
N ARG A 251 9.94 0.48 20.83
CA ARG A 251 9.71 1.11 19.54
C ARG A 251 10.69 2.27 19.32
N ILE A 252 11.25 2.33 18.12
CA ILE A 252 12.10 3.43 17.64
C ILE A 252 11.42 4.00 16.39
N TYR A 253 11.09 5.28 16.43
CA TYR A 253 10.60 6.01 15.26
C TYR A 253 11.78 6.48 14.41
N LEU A 254 11.66 6.25 13.11
CA LEU A 254 12.68 6.50 12.10
C LEU A 254 12.40 7.77 11.30
N ARG A 255 11.18 8.33 11.42
CA ARG A 255 10.77 9.60 10.82
C ARG A 255 9.80 10.31 11.74
N LYS A 256 9.71 11.62 11.58
CA LYS A 256 8.72 12.46 12.27
C LYS A 256 7.37 12.48 11.54
N ILE A 257 7.40 12.45 10.20
CA ILE A 257 6.21 12.60 9.37
C ILE A 257 5.39 11.30 9.29
N SER A 258 4.07 11.43 9.44
CA SER A 258 3.09 10.34 9.40
C SER A 258 2.69 9.95 7.97
N ASN A 259 3.65 9.51 7.15
CA ASN A 259 3.40 9.15 5.75
C ASN A 259 3.73 7.70 5.39
N VAL A 260 2.73 6.97 4.86
CA VAL A 260 2.87 5.59 4.41
C VAL A 260 3.88 5.48 3.25
N SER A 261 3.92 6.47 2.36
CA SER A 261 4.92 6.56 1.27
C SER A 261 6.36 6.68 1.77
N ALA A 262 6.55 7.21 2.99
CA ALA A 262 7.85 7.37 3.63
C ALA A 262 8.22 6.19 4.55
N GLY A 263 7.45 5.10 4.52
CA GLY A 263 7.67 3.92 5.34
C GLY A 263 6.77 3.81 6.57
N GLY A 264 5.78 4.69 6.72
CA GLY A 264 4.79 4.60 7.79
C GLY A 264 3.93 3.33 7.71
N ASP A 265 3.31 3.00 8.84
CA ASP A 265 2.43 1.84 9.01
C ASP A 265 0.96 2.31 9.05
N PRO A 266 0.08 1.79 8.19
CA PRO A 266 -1.35 2.08 8.27
C PRO A 266 -2.00 1.25 9.39
N ILE A 267 -2.67 1.91 10.34
CA ILE A 267 -3.43 1.27 11.41
C ILE A 267 -4.89 1.69 11.29
N ASP A 268 -5.80 0.72 11.24
CA ASP A 268 -7.23 0.99 11.29
C ASP A 268 -7.63 1.44 12.70
N VAL A 269 -8.30 2.58 12.75
CA VAL A 269 -8.82 3.21 13.98
C VAL A 269 -10.30 3.60 13.82
N THR A 270 -10.98 3.04 12.82
CA THR A 270 -12.38 3.39 12.49
C THR A 270 -13.30 3.24 13.70
N ASP A 271 -13.17 2.13 14.41
CA ASP A 271 -14.06 1.81 15.53
C ASP A 271 -13.71 2.59 16.82
N GLN A 272 -12.61 3.37 16.79
CA GLN A 272 -12.21 4.28 17.87
C GLN A 272 -12.78 5.70 17.68
N LEU A 273 -13.30 6.03 16.49
CA LEU A 273 -13.87 7.34 16.24
C LEU A 273 -15.20 7.52 16.97
N THR A 274 -15.32 8.58 17.75
CA THR A 274 -16.58 9.04 18.32
C THR A 274 -17.51 9.59 17.26
N ASP A 275 -18.81 9.69 17.57
CA ASP A 275 -19.79 10.21 16.63
C ASP A 275 -19.59 11.72 16.38
N GLU A 276 -19.06 12.46 17.36
CA GLU A 276 -18.65 13.85 17.21
C GLU A 276 -17.56 14.00 16.14
N VAL A 277 -16.51 13.17 16.19
CA VAL A 277 -15.42 13.20 15.20
C VAL A 277 -15.92 12.79 13.81
N LYS A 278 -16.78 11.76 13.73
CA LYS A 278 -17.40 11.37 12.45
C LYS A 278 -18.24 12.50 11.88
N LYS A 279 -19.00 13.20 12.73
CA LYS A 279 -19.82 14.35 12.33
C LYS A 279 -18.94 15.47 11.76
N ILE A 280 -17.84 15.82 12.43
CA ILE A 280 -16.89 16.84 11.91
C ILE A 280 -16.38 16.45 10.52
N ALA A 281 -16.00 15.18 10.31
CA ALA A 281 -15.53 14.71 9.01
C ALA A 281 -16.62 14.79 7.92
N VAL A 282 -17.86 14.44 8.25
CA VAL A 282 -19.01 14.54 7.32
C VAL A 282 -19.36 16.00 7.02
N ASP A 283 -19.38 16.86 8.03
CA ASP A 283 -19.63 18.30 7.87
C ASP A 283 -18.53 18.94 6.98
N ALA A 284 -17.27 18.53 7.14
CA ALA A 284 -16.17 18.98 6.29
C ALA A 284 -16.38 18.65 4.81
N VAL A 285 -16.90 17.46 4.52
CA VAL A 285 -17.25 17.06 3.15
C VAL A 285 -18.44 17.85 2.62
N LYS A 286 -19.49 18.03 3.44
CA LYS A 286 -20.69 18.81 3.09
C LYS A 286 -20.41 20.30 2.89
N ALA A 287 -19.35 20.84 3.51
CA ALA A 287 -18.93 22.23 3.34
C ALA A 287 -18.48 22.57 1.91
N VAL A 288 -18.07 21.57 1.12
CA VAL A 288 -17.62 21.75 -0.27
C VAL A 288 -18.71 21.27 -1.24
N PRO A 289 -19.33 22.17 -2.02
CA PRO A 289 -20.36 21.79 -2.99
C PRO A 289 -19.83 20.78 -4.02
N GLY A 290 -20.63 19.74 -4.31
CA GLY A 290 -20.28 18.72 -5.30
C GLY A 290 -19.18 17.74 -4.86
N LEU A 291 -18.83 17.68 -3.57
CA LEU A 291 -17.87 16.72 -3.02
C LEU A 291 -18.57 15.45 -2.52
N ALA A 292 -18.84 14.49 -3.42
CA ALA A 292 -19.52 13.24 -3.06
C ALA A 292 -18.67 12.28 -2.19
N GLN A 293 -17.34 12.33 -2.32
CA GLN A 293 -16.42 11.45 -1.57
C GLN A 293 -15.07 12.14 -1.35
N CYS A 294 -14.45 11.86 -0.21
CA CYS A 294 -13.21 12.51 0.17
C CYS A 294 -12.41 11.71 1.19
N GLY A 295 -11.09 11.79 1.10
CA GLY A 295 -10.21 11.50 2.23
C GLY A 295 -9.99 12.77 3.05
N VAL A 296 -10.51 12.79 4.25
CA VAL A 296 -10.40 13.88 5.21
C VAL A 296 -9.20 13.62 6.11
N ASP A 297 -8.21 14.51 6.10
CA ASP A 297 -7.10 14.44 7.05
C ASP A 297 -7.43 15.32 8.25
N MET A 298 -7.43 14.71 9.43
CA MET A 298 -7.80 15.35 10.67
C MET A 298 -6.73 15.08 11.73
N ILE A 299 -6.41 16.09 12.53
CA ILE A 299 -5.72 15.85 13.81
C ILE A 299 -6.81 15.69 14.86
N ILE A 300 -6.85 14.52 15.47
CA ILE A 300 -7.81 14.17 16.52
C ILE A 300 -7.10 14.29 17.87
N ASP A 301 -7.80 14.91 18.83
CA ASP A 301 -7.26 15.08 20.16
C ASP A 301 -7.13 13.72 20.89
N PRO A 302 -6.26 13.57 21.89
CA PRO A 302 -6.08 12.29 22.58
C PRO A 302 -7.34 11.71 23.23
N SER A 303 -8.37 12.53 23.49
CA SER A 303 -9.65 12.03 24.02
C SER A 303 -10.60 11.50 22.94
N PHE A 304 -10.24 11.64 21.66
CA PHE A 304 -11.06 11.29 20.49
C PHE A 304 -12.42 12.01 20.46
N LYS A 305 -12.59 13.11 21.17
CA LYS A 305 -13.87 13.85 21.27
C LYS A 305 -13.97 14.99 20.25
N THR A 306 -12.85 15.44 19.72
CA THR A 306 -12.82 16.52 18.74
C THR A 306 -11.61 16.38 17.82
N GLY A 307 -11.60 17.19 16.76
CA GLY A 307 -10.48 17.26 15.84
C GLY A 307 -10.54 18.49 14.97
N VAL A 308 -9.43 18.77 14.29
CA VAL A 308 -9.32 19.86 13.32
C VAL A 308 -8.98 19.31 11.93
N ILE A 309 -9.65 19.82 10.92
CA ILE A 309 -9.43 19.43 9.52
C ILE A 309 -8.15 20.10 9.00
N LEU A 310 -7.24 19.30 8.45
CA LEU A 310 -6.01 19.77 7.83
C LEU A 310 -6.14 19.91 6.32
N GLU A 311 -6.71 18.90 5.66
CA GLU A 311 -6.85 18.83 4.20
C GLU A 311 -8.01 17.91 3.79
N LEU A 312 -8.56 18.19 2.61
CA LEU A 312 -9.56 17.36 1.93
C LEU A 312 -8.96 16.81 0.63
N ASN A 313 -8.94 15.49 0.48
CA ASN A 313 -8.35 14.78 -0.65
C ASN A 313 -9.41 14.09 -1.52
N THR A 314 -9.71 14.64 -2.69
CA THR A 314 -10.70 14.07 -3.63
C THR A 314 -10.28 12.74 -4.26
N LYS A 315 -8.97 12.45 -4.29
CA LYS A 315 -8.38 11.22 -4.87
C LYS A 315 -7.67 10.37 -3.81
N ALA A 316 -8.30 10.21 -2.65
CA ALA A 316 -7.71 9.49 -1.52
C ALA A 316 -7.40 8.01 -1.84
N GLY A 317 -6.22 7.55 -1.42
CA GLY A 317 -5.79 6.17 -1.63
C GLY A 317 -6.48 5.20 -0.67
N LEU A 318 -7.10 4.13 -1.20
CA LEU A 318 -7.88 3.19 -0.38
C LEU A 318 -7.03 2.15 0.36
N GLY A 319 -5.79 1.93 -0.08
CA GLY A 319 -5.05 0.76 0.40
C GLY A 319 -4.62 0.82 1.87
N SER A 320 -4.59 1.99 2.53
CA SER A 320 -4.43 2.06 3.99
C SER A 320 -5.61 1.49 4.74
N HIS A 321 -6.81 1.59 4.17
CA HIS A 321 -8.06 1.07 4.74
C HIS A 321 -8.29 -0.41 4.39
N ILE A 322 -7.84 -0.85 3.22
CA ILE A 322 -8.00 -2.25 2.76
C ILE A 322 -6.89 -3.16 3.31
N TYR A 323 -5.67 -2.64 3.47
CA TYR A 323 -4.50 -3.40 3.93
C TYR A 323 -3.83 -2.76 5.15
N PRO A 324 -4.55 -2.58 6.28
CA PRO A 324 -3.93 -2.13 7.51
C PRO A 324 -2.93 -3.17 8.03
N ILE A 325 -1.88 -2.71 8.72
CA ILE A 325 -0.96 -3.59 9.48
C ILE A 325 -1.59 -4.03 10.80
N GLU A 326 -2.36 -3.14 11.43
CA GLU A 326 -3.07 -3.35 12.71
C GLU A 326 -4.53 -2.90 12.54
N GLY A 327 -5.48 -3.64 13.13
CA GLY A 327 -6.92 -3.37 13.03
C GLY A 327 -7.60 -4.10 11.88
N ASN A 328 -8.78 -3.63 11.46
CA ASN A 328 -9.66 -4.33 10.52
C ASN A 328 -9.69 -3.64 9.15
N ALA A 329 -9.62 -4.43 8.08
CA ALA A 329 -9.81 -3.89 6.73
C ALA A 329 -11.25 -3.39 6.55
N LYS A 330 -11.41 -2.30 5.79
CA LYS A 330 -12.70 -1.68 5.47
C LYS A 330 -12.98 -1.80 3.98
N ASP A 331 -14.15 -2.33 3.63
CA ASP A 331 -14.58 -2.58 2.25
C ASP A 331 -15.15 -1.31 1.60
N ILE A 332 -14.29 -0.31 1.48
CA ILE A 332 -14.61 0.96 0.83
C ILE A 332 -14.95 0.76 -0.67
N PRO A 333 -14.28 -0.13 -1.45
CA PRO A 333 -14.66 -0.37 -2.84
C PRO A 333 -16.12 -0.82 -2.97
N LYS A 334 -16.57 -1.77 -2.12
CA LYS A 334 -17.99 -2.18 -2.10
C LYS A 334 -18.92 -1.00 -1.88
N ALA A 335 -18.63 -0.15 -0.89
CA ALA A 335 -19.44 1.02 -0.58
C ALA A 335 -19.47 2.06 -1.71
N ILE A 336 -18.35 2.26 -2.42
CA ILE A 336 -18.30 3.12 -3.61
C ILE A 336 -19.22 2.56 -4.70
N ILE A 337 -19.15 1.26 -4.99
CA ILE A 337 -20.03 0.66 -6.01
C ILE A 337 -21.49 0.69 -5.57
N ASP A 338 -21.79 0.45 -4.29
CA ASP A 338 -23.15 0.59 -3.74
C ASP A 338 -23.70 2.02 -3.94
N TYR A 339 -22.86 3.05 -3.84
CA TYR A 339 -23.26 4.45 -3.98
C TYR A 339 -23.48 4.86 -5.43
N TYR A 340 -22.59 4.45 -6.34
CA TYR A 340 -22.67 4.81 -7.76
C TYR A 340 -23.65 3.91 -8.55
N PHE A 341 -23.85 2.67 -8.12
CA PHE A 341 -24.71 1.67 -8.78
C PHE A 341 -25.59 0.94 -7.74
N PRO A 342 -26.53 1.66 -7.09
CA PRO A 342 -27.37 1.08 -6.03
C PRO A 342 -28.19 -0.12 -6.49
N GLU A 343 -28.52 -0.20 -7.79
CA GLU A 343 -29.20 -1.34 -8.41
C GLU A 343 -28.40 -2.66 -8.37
N THR A 344 -27.11 -2.61 -8.00
CA THR A 344 -26.23 -3.79 -7.91
C THR A 344 -26.00 -4.29 -6.49
N ILE A 345 -26.58 -3.65 -5.46
CA ILE A 345 -26.33 -3.96 -4.04
C ILE A 345 -26.63 -5.42 -3.69
N GLU A 346 -27.67 -6.01 -4.30
CA GLU A 346 -28.09 -7.40 -4.05
C GLU A 346 -27.12 -8.44 -4.66
N ILE A 347 -26.19 -8.02 -5.53
CA ILE A 347 -25.21 -8.90 -6.17
C ILE A 347 -24.04 -9.11 -5.22
N LYS A 348 -24.04 -10.26 -4.54
CA LYS A 348 -23.00 -10.64 -3.56
C LYS A 348 -21.70 -11.05 -4.23
N THR A 349 -20.60 -10.39 -3.86
CA THR A 349 -19.25 -10.60 -4.41
C THR A 349 -18.25 -11.11 -3.37
N GLU A 350 -18.65 -11.30 -2.11
CA GLU A 350 -17.75 -11.62 -1.01
C GLU A 350 -17.07 -12.99 -1.16
N ASN A 351 -17.73 -13.90 -1.87
CA ASN A 351 -17.22 -15.24 -2.21
C ASN A 351 -16.55 -15.29 -3.59
N SER A 352 -16.46 -14.16 -4.29
CA SER A 352 -15.81 -14.10 -5.59
C SER A 352 -14.32 -14.34 -5.48
N ASN A 353 -13.86 -15.39 -6.16
CA ASN A 353 -12.46 -15.78 -6.25
C ASN A 353 -11.92 -15.63 -7.68
N VAL A 354 -12.50 -14.73 -8.49
CA VAL A 354 -12.00 -14.42 -9.84
C VAL A 354 -11.48 -13.00 -9.93
N PHE A 355 -10.49 -12.78 -10.79
CA PHE A 355 -9.98 -11.44 -11.11
C PHE A 355 -9.57 -11.32 -12.58
N PHE A 356 -9.60 -10.13 -13.16
CA PHE A 356 -9.21 -9.91 -14.56
C PHE A 356 -7.71 -9.62 -14.72
N ASP A 357 -7.19 -9.84 -15.92
CA ASP A 357 -5.79 -9.59 -16.27
C ASP A 357 -5.46 -8.10 -16.39
N PHE A 358 -5.16 -7.48 -15.25
CA PHE A 358 -4.79 -6.07 -15.21
C PHE A 358 -3.45 -5.78 -15.88
N LYS A 359 -2.51 -6.72 -15.88
CA LYS A 359 -1.19 -6.52 -16.46
C LYS A 359 -1.32 -6.27 -17.96
N SER A 360 -2.02 -7.17 -18.65
CA SER A 360 -2.25 -7.05 -20.09
C SER A 360 -2.93 -5.72 -20.45
N ILE A 361 -3.91 -5.30 -19.64
CA ILE A 361 -4.61 -4.01 -19.84
C ILE A 361 -3.64 -2.83 -19.72
N ILE A 362 -2.85 -2.78 -18.66
CA ILE A 362 -1.91 -1.68 -18.42
C ILE A 362 -0.81 -1.65 -19.48
N ASP A 363 -0.23 -2.80 -19.83
CA ASP A 363 0.83 -2.88 -20.82
C ASP A 363 0.35 -2.40 -22.19
N SER A 364 -0.83 -2.84 -22.65
CA SER A 364 -1.41 -2.42 -23.94
C SER A 364 -1.75 -0.93 -24.01
N LEU A 365 -2.23 -0.34 -22.90
CA LEU A 365 -2.50 1.09 -22.83
C LEU A 365 -1.21 1.92 -22.76
N GLN A 366 -0.22 1.48 -21.98
CA GLN A 366 1.06 2.18 -21.84
C GLN A 366 1.90 2.14 -23.11
N SER A 367 1.87 1.02 -23.84
CA SER A 367 2.52 0.89 -25.16
C SER A 367 1.81 1.70 -26.26
N ARG A 368 0.62 2.26 -25.96
CA ARG A 368 -0.27 2.91 -26.92
C ARG A 368 -0.68 1.99 -28.09
N SER A 369 -0.62 0.66 -27.88
CA SER A 369 -1.12 -0.31 -28.85
C SER A 369 -2.65 -0.21 -28.99
N VAL A 370 -3.32 0.24 -27.93
CA VAL A 370 -4.75 0.54 -27.91
C VAL A 370 -5.02 1.82 -27.11
N VAL A 371 -6.15 2.49 -27.41
CA VAL A 371 -6.59 3.70 -26.71
C VAL A 371 -7.54 3.37 -25.55
N GLU A 372 -8.36 2.34 -25.73
CA GLU A 372 -9.32 1.83 -24.75
C GLU A 372 -9.42 0.31 -24.79
N ILE A 373 -9.82 -0.30 -23.67
CA ILE A 373 -10.03 -1.73 -23.50
C ILE A 373 -11.26 -1.94 -22.62
N GLU A 374 -12.25 -2.67 -23.12
CA GLU A 374 -13.38 -3.16 -22.35
C GLU A 374 -13.10 -4.57 -21.82
N ILE A 375 -13.41 -4.82 -20.55
CA ILE A 375 -13.20 -6.11 -19.90
C ILE A 375 -14.44 -6.98 -20.05
N ALA A 376 -14.25 -8.17 -20.62
CA ALA A 376 -15.32 -9.17 -20.71
C ALA A 376 -15.90 -9.52 -19.31
N PRO A 377 -17.24 -9.56 -19.14
CA PRO A 377 -17.91 -9.71 -17.85
C PRO A 377 -17.54 -11.03 -17.15
N PRO A 378 -17.44 -11.10 -15.81
CA PRO A 378 -17.14 -12.34 -15.12
C PRO A 378 -18.34 -13.28 -15.22
N SER A 379 -18.17 -14.40 -15.93
CA SER A 379 -19.14 -15.49 -15.93
C SER A 379 -18.37 -16.80 -15.88
N PRO A 380 -18.30 -17.48 -14.72
CA PRO A 380 -19.00 -17.18 -13.45
C PRO A 380 -18.26 -16.17 -12.56
N VAL A 381 -18.95 -15.64 -11.54
CA VAL A 381 -18.38 -14.75 -10.49
C VAL A 381 -17.64 -15.55 -9.39
N THR A 382 -17.90 -16.84 -9.28
CA THR A 382 -17.21 -17.77 -8.36
C THR A 382 -16.86 -19.05 -9.12
N VAL A 383 -15.66 -19.55 -8.90
CA VAL A 383 -15.15 -20.78 -9.55
C VAL A 383 -14.74 -21.80 -8.51
N LYS A 384 -14.87 -23.08 -8.85
CA LYS A 384 -14.27 -24.19 -8.10
C LYS A 384 -12.91 -24.46 -8.68
N ALA A 385 -11.87 -24.49 -7.85
CA ALA A 385 -10.50 -24.60 -8.32
C ALA A 385 -9.77 -25.73 -7.60
N LYS A 386 -9.00 -26.52 -8.35
CA LYS A 386 -8.06 -27.50 -7.82
C LYS A 386 -6.65 -27.21 -8.32
N ARG A 387 -5.69 -27.60 -7.51
CA ARG A 387 -4.26 -27.58 -7.80
C ARG A 387 -3.80 -29.01 -8.07
N PHE A 388 -3.12 -29.19 -9.20
CA PHE A 388 -2.49 -30.43 -9.61
C PHE A 388 -0.98 -30.23 -9.74
N VAL A 389 -0.19 -31.18 -9.25
CA VAL A 389 1.23 -31.30 -9.61
C VAL A 389 1.38 -32.53 -10.48
N ILE A 390 1.92 -32.32 -11.67
CA ILE A 390 2.08 -33.35 -12.69
C ILE A 390 3.56 -33.71 -12.81
N ASP A 391 3.87 -34.98 -12.59
CA ASP A 391 5.24 -35.51 -12.58
C ASP A 391 5.68 -35.90 -14.00
N GLY A 392 6.86 -35.43 -14.41
CA GLY A 392 7.47 -35.86 -15.66
C GLY A 392 8.29 -34.77 -16.36
N PRO A 393 9.21 -35.13 -17.27
CA PRO A 393 10.05 -34.16 -17.98
C PRO A 393 9.25 -33.44 -19.08
N PHE A 394 8.35 -32.54 -18.70
CA PHE A 394 7.48 -31.86 -19.65
C PHE A 394 8.14 -30.62 -20.26
N HIS A 395 8.26 -30.62 -21.59
CA HIS A 395 8.73 -29.47 -22.37
C HIS A 395 7.61 -28.46 -22.62
N VAL A 396 7.97 -27.30 -23.19
CA VAL A 396 7.05 -26.17 -23.47
C VAL A 396 5.81 -26.60 -24.27
N GLY A 397 5.93 -27.63 -25.12
CA GLY A 397 4.81 -28.19 -25.88
C GLY A 397 3.67 -28.73 -25.01
N PHE A 398 3.99 -29.38 -23.88
CA PHE A 398 2.98 -29.89 -22.94
C PHE A 398 2.21 -28.74 -22.28
N GLN A 399 2.92 -27.70 -21.84
CA GLN A 399 2.30 -26.52 -21.23
C GLN A 399 1.36 -25.81 -22.21
N ASN A 400 1.78 -25.66 -23.47
CA ASN A 400 0.94 -25.10 -24.53
C ASN A 400 -0.27 -25.99 -24.84
N TRP A 401 -0.13 -27.31 -24.76
CA TRP A 401 -1.25 -28.24 -24.93
C TRP A 401 -2.26 -28.10 -23.78
N LEU A 402 -1.80 -28.07 -22.51
CA LEU A 402 -2.65 -27.82 -21.34
C LEU A 402 -3.43 -26.52 -21.47
N LEU A 403 -2.74 -25.45 -21.88
CA LEU A 403 -3.36 -24.14 -22.14
C LEU A 403 -4.50 -24.26 -23.16
N LYS A 404 -4.26 -24.92 -24.29
CA LYS A 404 -5.28 -25.12 -25.34
C LYS A 404 -6.47 -25.92 -24.84
N GLN A 405 -6.24 -27.00 -24.08
CA GLN A 405 -7.32 -27.80 -23.52
C GLN A 405 -8.16 -27.01 -22.52
N ALA A 406 -7.51 -26.23 -21.65
CA ALA A 406 -8.23 -25.43 -20.68
C ALA A 406 -9.08 -24.34 -21.35
N ILE A 407 -8.54 -23.64 -22.34
CA ILE A 407 -9.28 -22.63 -23.11
C ILE A 407 -10.48 -23.26 -23.85
N ALA A 408 -10.28 -24.42 -24.49
CA ALA A 408 -11.36 -25.11 -25.21
C ALA A 408 -12.53 -25.52 -24.31
N ASN A 409 -12.26 -25.76 -23.03
CA ASN A 409 -13.27 -26.11 -22.03
C ASN A 409 -13.76 -24.90 -21.20
N ASN A 410 -13.44 -23.67 -21.61
CA ASN A 410 -13.78 -22.43 -20.87
C ASN A 410 -13.29 -22.43 -19.41
N LEU A 411 -12.18 -23.11 -19.13
CA LEU A 411 -11.58 -23.17 -17.80
C LEU A 411 -10.66 -21.96 -17.56
N HIS A 412 -10.39 -21.70 -16.29
CA HIS A 412 -9.56 -20.60 -15.83
C HIS A 412 -8.39 -21.11 -15.00
N GLY A 413 -7.34 -20.31 -14.85
CA GLY A 413 -6.19 -20.65 -14.02
C GLY A 413 -4.87 -20.52 -14.74
N PHE A 414 -3.91 -21.35 -14.36
CA PHE A 414 -2.56 -21.21 -14.86
C PHE A 414 -1.79 -22.52 -14.84
N VAL A 415 -0.75 -22.56 -15.66
CA VAL A 415 0.30 -23.56 -15.63
C VAL A 415 1.62 -22.87 -15.33
N GLN A 416 2.39 -23.42 -14.39
CA GLN A 416 3.73 -22.93 -14.07
C GLN A 416 4.71 -24.08 -13.82
N LYS A 417 6.01 -23.81 -14.02
CA LYS A 417 7.05 -24.78 -13.65
C LYS A 417 7.16 -24.85 -12.14
N PHE A 418 6.93 -26.03 -11.57
CA PHE A 418 7.08 -26.26 -10.13
C PHE A 418 8.55 -26.50 -9.77
N ASN A 419 9.22 -27.38 -10.53
CA ASN A 419 10.66 -27.60 -10.44
C ASN A 419 11.27 -27.86 -11.84
N LYS A 420 12.45 -28.51 -11.94
CA LYS A 420 13.10 -28.76 -13.24
C LYS A 420 12.30 -29.73 -14.13
N GLN A 421 11.48 -30.59 -13.54
CA GLN A 421 10.73 -31.64 -14.22
C GLN A 421 9.23 -31.34 -14.12
N ASP A 422 8.74 -31.12 -12.91
CA ASP A 422 7.30 -31.12 -12.63
C ASP A 422 6.61 -29.79 -12.98
N VAL A 423 5.34 -29.93 -13.33
CA VAL A 423 4.46 -28.82 -13.74
C VAL A 423 3.33 -28.69 -12.73
N GLU A 424 3.13 -27.48 -12.23
CA GLU A 424 1.97 -27.13 -11.42
C GLU A 424 0.88 -26.56 -12.32
N VAL A 425 -0.34 -27.05 -12.13
CA VAL A 425 -1.52 -26.66 -12.88
C VAL A 425 -2.61 -26.31 -11.88
N VAL A 426 -3.08 -25.08 -11.93
CA VAL A 426 -4.31 -24.68 -11.22
C VAL A 426 -5.40 -24.52 -12.26
N VAL A 427 -6.48 -25.27 -12.08
CA VAL A 427 -7.63 -25.26 -12.98
C VAL A 427 -8.87 -24.91 -12.18
N ALA A 428 -9.65 -23.98 -12.72
CA ALA A 428 -10.89 -23.54 -12.15
C ALA A 428 -12.03 -23.54 -13.17
N GLY A 429 -13.17 -24.08 -12.77
CA GLY A 429 -14.39 -24.16 -13.57
C GLY A 429 -15.60 -23.59 -12.83
N LYS A 430 -16.76 -23.58 -13.50
CA LYS A 430 -18.03 -23.17 -12.88
C LYS A 430 -18.43 -24.17 -11.80
N THR A 431 -18.18 -25.44 -12.07
CA THR A 431 -18.55 -26.59 -11.25
C THR A 431 -17.34 -27.43 -10.90
N VAL A 432 -17.47 -28.35 -9.94
CA VAL A 432 -16.40 -29.30 -9.61
C VAL A 432 -16.22 -30.30 -10.75
N GLU A 433 -17.31 -30.62 -11.45
CA GLU A 433 -17.39 -31.51 -12.58
C GLU A 433 -16.56 -30.99 -13.77
N ASP A 434 -16.54 -29.68 -14.02
CA ASP A 434 -15.70 -29.07 -15.05
C ASP A 434 -14.21 -29.34 -14.79
N VAL A 435 -13.79 -29.24 -13.53
CA VAL A 435 -12.40 -29.48 -13.10
C VAL A 435 -12.04 -30.96 -13.15
N GLU A 436 -12.96 -31.83 -12.74
CA GLU A 436 -12.75 -33.28 -12.79
C GLU A 436 -12.73 -33.79 -14.25
N ALA A 437 -13.59 -33.27 -15.12
CA ALA A 437 -13.58 -33.59 -16.55
C ALA A 437 -12.25 -33.24 -17.21
N PHE A 438 -11.68 -32.07 -16.87
CA PHE A 438 -10.34 -31.69 -17.30
C PHE A 438 -9.29 -32.70 -16.83
N LYS A 439 -9.30 -33.05 -15.54
CA LYS A 439 -8.38 -34.05 -14.98
C LYS A 439 -8.50 -35.41 -15.68
N GLN A 440 -9.72 -35.88 -15.94
CA GLN A 440 -9.92 -37.14 -16.67
C GLN A 440 -9.35 -37.06 -18.08
N HIS A 441 -9.54 -35.94 -18.78
CA HIS A 441 -8.94 -35.72 -20.09
C HIS A 441 -7.41 -35.68 -20.05
N LEU A 442 -6.81 -35.13 -18.98
CA LEU A 442 -5.37 -35.17 -18.76
C LEU A 442 -4.85 -36.60 -18.65
N ILE A 443 -5.46 -37.42 -17.78
CA ILE A 443 -5.00 -38.79 -17.48
C ILE A 443 -5.19 -39.71 -18.70
N GLN A 444 -6.26 -39.51 -19.47
CA GLN A 444 -6.57 -40.33 -20.66
C GLN A 444 -5.77 -39.93 -21.90
N SER A 445 -5.13 -38.76 -21.90
CA SER A 445 -4.36 -38.28 -23.05
C SER A 445 -3.10 -39.13 -23.27
N THR A 446 -2.94 -39.64 -24.48
CA THR A 446 -1.73 -40.37 -24.90
C THR A 446 -0.68 -39.46 -25.56
N ALA A 447 -0.98 -38.16 -25.72
CA ALA A 447 -0.18 -37.23 -26.52
C ALA A 447 1.24 -36.99 -25.96
N PHE A 448 1.46 -37.21 -24.66
CA PHE A 448 2.73 -36.96 -23.98
C PHE A 448 3.18 -38.13 -23.07
N GLY A 449 2.71 -39.34 -23.37
CA GLY A 449 2.95 -40.52 -22.53
C GLY A 449 2.01 -40.58 -21.32
N ARG A 450 2.32 -41.47 -20.37
CA ARG A 450 1.52 -41.64 -19.14
C ARG A 450 1.70 -40.43 -18.23
N ILE A 451 0.61 -39.72 -18.00
CA ILE A 451 0.57 -38.54 -17.11
C ILE A 451 0.21 -39.02 -15.70
N GLU A 452 1.08 -38.72 -14.72
CA GLU A 452 0.85 -39.02 -13.31
C GLU A 452 0.71 -37.72 -12.50
N ILE A 453 -0.33 -37.67 -11.67
CA ILE A 453 -0.61 -36.53 -10.78
C ILE A 453 -0.14 -36.93 -9.38
N SER A 454 0.88 -36.24 -8.87
CA SER A 454 1.44 -36.51 -7.54
C SER A 454 0.75 -35.79 -6.40
N VAL A 455 0.15 -34.63 -6.70
CA VAL A 455 -0.57 -33.82 -5.72
C VAL A 455 -1.88 -33.36 -6.33
N GLU A 456 -2.96 -33.54 -5.58
CA GLU A 456 -4.28 -32.99 -5.85
C GLU A 456 -4.80 -32.32 -4.58
N GLU A 457 -5.03 -31.01 -4.64
CA GLU A 457 -5.48 -30.21 -3.51
C GLU A 457 -6.56 -29.22 -3.94
N GLU A 458 -7.50 -28.92 -3.05
CA GLU A 458 -8.44 -27.81 -3.22
C GLU A 458 -7.67 -26.48 -3.25
N TYR A 459 -8.01 -25.61 -4.21
CA TYR A 459 -7.36 -24.32 -4.37
C TYR A 459 -8.30 -23.19 -3.93
N SER A 460 -7.99 -22.58 -2.79
CA SER A 460 -8.84 -21.55 -2.16
C SER A 460 -8.48 -20.11 -2.56
N LYS A 461 -7.38 -19.90 -3.29
CA LYS A 461 -6.94 -18.55 -3.66
C LYS A 461 -7.68 -18.05 -4.92
N PRO A 462 -7.70 -16.73 -5.15
CA PRO A 462 -8.27 -16.17 -6.36
C PRO A 462 -7.57 -16.64 -7.64
N VAL A 463 -8.36 -16.82 -8.69
CA VAL A 463 -7.97 -17.32 -10.00
C VAL A 463 -8.17 -16.23 -11.05
N LYS A 464 -7.16 -16.00 -11.89
CA LYS A 464 -7.29 -15.06 -13.00
C LYS A 464 -8.30 -15.59 -14.00
N LYS A 465 -9.20 -14.76 -14.51
CA LYS A 465 -10.09 -15.11 -15.60
C LYS A 465 -9.27 -15.36 -16.87
N GLY A 466 -9.57 -16.47 -17.53
CA GLY A 466 -8.75 -17.00 -18.61
C GLY A 466 -7.69 -17.95 -18.08
N PHE A 467 -6.89 -18.50 -18.98
CA PHE A 467 -5.88 -19.48 -18.64
C PHE A 467 -4.51 -19.00 -19.13
N GLU A 468 -3.46 -19.09 -18.31
CA GLU A 468 -2.15 -18.55 -18.67
C GLU A 468 -0.97 -19.47 -18.38
N LEU A 469 0.14 -19.22 -19.06
CA LEU A 469 1.44 -19.80 -18.75
C LEU A 469 2.24 -18.83 -17.90
N VAL A 470 2.39 -19.14 -16.62
CA VAL A 470 3.17 -18.32 -15.69
C VAL A 470 4.64 -18.71 -15.83
N ASN A 471 5.40 -17.82 -16.47
CA ASN A 471 6.85 -17.81 -16.40
C ASN A 471 7.28 -16.77 -15.35
N LYS A 472 8.28 -17.08 -14.50
CA LYS A 472 8.78 -16.15 -13.47
C LYS A 472 9.12 -14.75 -13.99
N PHE A 473 9.46 -14.60 -15.26
CA PHE A 473 9.76 -13.33 -15.92
C PHE A 473 8.53 -12.57 -16.46
N ASN A 474 7.40 -13.26 -16.68
CA ASN A 474 6.18 -12.66 -17.25
C ASN A 474 5.32 -11.89 -16.24
N ILE A 475 5.63 -11.95 -14.93
CA ILE A 475 4.80 -11.39 -13.85
C ILE A 475 5.10 -9.91 -13.61
N MET A 476 6.14 -9.35 -14.23
CA MET A 476 6.62 -8.01 -13.92
C MET A 476 6.73 -7.18 -15.19
N THR A 477 6.14 -5.98 -15.20
CA THR A 477 6.37 -5.02 -16.29
C THR A 477 7.83 -4.54 -16.29
N LEU A 478 8.29 -3.97 -17.41
CA LEU A 478 9.67 -3.48 -17.56
C LEU A 478 10.06 -2.52 -16.42
N GLU A 479 9.16 -1.60 -16.07
CA GLU A 479 9.33 -0.64 -14.98
C GLU A 479 9.52 -1.34 -13.62
N HIS A 480 8.80 -2.43 -13.36
CA HIS A 480 8.93 -3.20 -12.12
C HIS A 480 10.26 -3.96 -12.05
N LEU A 481 10.73 -4.50 -13.18
CA LEU A 481 12.01 -5.19 -13.26
C LEU A 481 13.17 -4.23 -12.99
N GLU A 482 13.11 -3.00 -13.51
CA GLU A 482 14.10 -1.96 -13.25
C GLU A 482 14.15 -1.57 -11.76
N ASP A 483 12.99 -1.40 -11.13
CA ASP A 483 12.87 -1.12 -9.70
C ASP A 483 13.44 -2.26 -8.84
N GLU A 484 13.07 -3.51 -9.14
CA GLU A 484 13.57 -4.66 -8.40
C GLU A 484 15.06 -4.86 -8.60
N LEU A 485 15.56 -4.70 -9.82
CA LEU A 485 16.98 -4.74 -10.11
C LEU A 485 17.73 -3.66 -9.32
N THR A 486 17.18 -2.47 -9.25
CA THR A 486 17.76 -1.36 -8.48
C THR A 486 17.78 -1.66 -6.98
N MET A 487 16.69 -2.22 -6.43
CA MET A 487 16.62 -2.63 -5.03
C MET A 487 17.59 -3.78 -4.72
N MET A 488 17.63 -4.82 -5.57
CA MET A 488 18.52 -5.97 -5.41
C MET A 488 19.99 -5.55 -5.51
N LYS A 489 20.36 -4.68 -6.45
CA LYS A 489 21.73 -4.12 -6.54
C LYS A 489 22.14 -3.41 -5.25
N LYS A 490 21.24 -2.62 -4.66
CA LYS A 490 21.49 -1.94 -3.37
C LYS A 490 21.63 -2.92 -2.22
N GLU A 491 20.75 -3.92 -2.15
CA GLU A 491 20.78 -4.96 -1.11
C GLU A 491 22.06 -5.80 -1.20
N TYR A 492 22.43 -6.22 -2.42
CA TYR A 492 23.66 -6.95 -2.69
C TYR A 492 24.89 -6.14 -2.25
N ALA A 493 25.01 -4.89 -2.66
CA ALA A 493 26.11 -4.01 -2.26
C ALA A 493 26.20 -3.85 -0.73
N GLN A 494 25.06 -3.88 -0.03
CA GLN A 494 25.04 -3.77 1.42
C GLN A 494 25.40 -5.08 2.13
N LEU A 495 24.95 -6.22 1.61
CA LEU A 495 25.34 -7.55 2.09
C LEU A 495 26.83 -7.81 1.86
N GLU A 496 27.38 -7.37 0.73
CA GLU A 496 28.80 -7.47 0.43
C GLU A 496 29.65 -6.65 1.42
N LYS A 497 29.23 -5.42 1.73
CA LYS A 497 29.86 -4.61 2.79
C LYS A 497 29.82 -5.30 4.15
N GLU A 498 28.72 -5.95 4.50
CA GLU A 498 28.60 -6.71 5.75
C GLU A 498 29.49 -7.93 5.77
N LYS A 499 29.49 -8.73 4.71
CA LYS A 499 30.38 -9.88 4.57
C LYS A 499 31.83 -9.46 4.74
N ASN A 500 32.27 -8.41 4.04
CA ASN A 500 33.62 -7.88 4.15
C ASN A 500 33.95 -7.41 5.57
N ARG A 501 33.00 -6.77 6.26
CA ARG A 501 33.14 -6.35 7.66
C ARG A 501 33.25 -7.54 8.61
N PHE A 502 32.42 -8.56 8.44
CA PHE A 502 32.48 -9.80 9.23
C PHE A 502 33.79 -10.56 8.98
N GLU A 503 34.23 -10.66 7.73
CA GLU A 503 35.51 -11.29 7.38
C GLU A 503 36.69 -10.53 7.97
N ARG A 504 36.65 -9.19 7.98
CA ARG A 504 37.67 -8.38 8.65
C ARG A 504 37.68 -8.64 10.15
N ARG A 505 36.51 -8.61 10.81
CA ARG A 505 36.38 -8.89 12.25
C ARG A 505 36.82 -10.32 12.59
N MET A 506 36.49 -11.31 11.75
CA MET A 506 36.96 -12.68 11.89
C MET A 506 38.47 -12.80 11.74
N ARG A 507 39.08 -12.06 10.80
CA ARG A 507 40.55 -11.99 10.64
C ARG A 507 41.20 -11.36 11.87
N GLU A 508 40.65 -10.26 12.39
CA GLU A 508 41.14 -9.60 13.60
C GLU A 508 41.03 -10.52 14.83
N ILE A 509 39.91 -11.22 14.99
CA ILE A 509 39.71 -12.23 16.04
C ILE A 509 40.72 -13.38 15.90
N ARG A 510 40.96 -13.90 14.68
CA ARG A 510 41.95 -14.96 14.42
C ARG A 510 43.40 -14.50 14.69
N LYS A 511 43.71 -13.22 14.48
CA LYS A 511 45.04 -12.64 14.73
C LYS A 511 45.24 -12.22 16.19
N SER A 512 44.17 -12.03 16.96
CA SER A 512 44.22 -11.64 18.36
C SER A 512 44.99 -12.67 19.22
N ARG A 513 46.08 -12.21 19.86
CA ARG A 513 46.84 -13.01 20.84
C ARG A 513 45.97 -13.43 22.03
N THR A 514 45.13 -12.53 22.52
CA THR A 514 44.18 -12.78 23.62
C THR A 514 43.15 -13.86 23.25
N TRP A 515 42.67 -13.85 22.01
CA TRP A 515 41.78 -14.91 21.53
C TRP A 515 42.49 -16.26 21.47
N LYS A 516 43.73 -16.32 20.96
CA LYS A 516 44.52 -17.56 20.95
C LYS A 516 44.85 -18.07 22.36
N LEU A 517 45.19 -17.17 23.29
CA LEU A 517 45.50 -17.51 24.68
C LEU A 517 44.28 -18.01 25.47
N THR A 518 43.09 -17.49 25.19
CA THR A 518 41.84 -17.90 25.86
C THR A 518 41.18 -19.13 25.24
N MET A 519 41.73 -19.72 24.17
CA MET A 519 41.19 -20.92 23.51
C MET A 519 40.94 -22.11 24.46
N PRO A 520 41.89 -22.48 25.35
CA PRO A 520 41.70 -23.60 26.28
C PRO A 520 40.52 -23.33 27.23
N ILE A 521 40.47 -22.13 27.81
CA ILE A 521 39.41 -21.68 28.71
C ILE A 521 38.05 -21.70 28.01
N ARG A 522 38.00 -21.26 26.74
CA ARG A 522 36.75 -21.24 25.95
C ARG A 522 36.28 -22.64 25.53
N LYS A 523 37.20 -23.58 25.26
CA LYS A 523 36.84 -25.00 25.06
C LYS A 523 36.25 -25.60 26.35
N VAL A 524 36.89 -25.36 27.49
CA VAL A 524 36.40 -25.80 28.81
C VAL A 524 35.03 -25.18 29.12
N ALA A 525 34.85 -23.88 28.89
CA ALA A 525 33.56 -23.20 29.08
C ALA A 525 32.46 -23.70 28.14
N MET A 526 32.80 -24.11 26.91
CA MET A 526 31.85 -24.67 25.93
C MET A 526 31.41 -26.09 26.33
N VAL A 527 32.35 -26.91 26.81
CA VAL A 527 32.08 -28.24 27.39
C VAL A 527 31.25 -28.11 28.67
N LEU A 528 31.61 -27.18 29.56
CA LEU A 528 30.82 -26.86 30.75
C LEU A 528 29.41 -26.39 30.39
N ARG A 529 29.23 -25.55 29.35
CA ARG A 529 27.89 -25.17 28.86
C ARG A 529 27.10 -26.32 28.25
N SER A 530 27.75 -27.32 27.63
CA SER A 530 27.04 -28.51 27.16
C SER A 530 26.66 -29.46 28.29
N ILE A 531 27.43 -29.47 29.39
CA ILE A 531 27.16 -30.28 30.59
C ILE A 531 26.12 -29.59 31.51
N LEU A 532 26.16 -28.25 31.59
CA LEU A 532 25.29 -27.42 32.44
C LEU A 532 24.04 -26.91 31.74
N LYS A 533 23.78 -27.30 30.48
CA LYS A 533 22.48 -27.04 29.86
C LYS A 533 21.42 -27.83 30.65
N PRO A 534 20.49 -27.18 31.37
CA PRO A 534 19.35 -27.91 31.89
C PRO A 534 18.65 -28.58 30.70
N LYS A 535 18.30 -29.86 30.84
CA LYS A 535 17.37 -30.52 29.94
C LYS A 535 16.06 -29.74 30.02
N THR A 536 15.87 -28.76 29.14
CA THR A 536 14.56 -28.15 28.93
C THR A 536 13.67 -29.26 28.40
N ALA A 537 12.77 -29.71 29.25
CA ALA A 537 11.70 -30.62 28.92
C ALA A 537 10.99 -30.13 27.66
N LYS A 538 10.74 -31.05 26.73
CA LYS A 538 9.70 -30.86 25.71
C LYS A 538 8.36 -30.80 26.45
N MET A 539 7.71 -29.64 26.40
CA MET A 539 6.25 -29.49 26.35
C MET A 539 5.93 -28.37 25.39
#